data_AF-A0AAE1N1L2-F1
#
_entry.id   AF-A0AAE1N1L2-F1
#
_cell.length_a   1.000
_cell.length_b   1.000
_cell.length_c   1.000
_cell.angle_alpha   90.00
_cell.angle_beta   90.00
_cell.angle_gamma   90.00
#
_symmetry.space_group_name_H-M   'P 1'
#
loop_
_entity.id
_entity.type
_entity.pdbx_description
1 polymer ?
#
loop_
_entity_poly.entity_id
_entity_poly.type
_entity_poly.pdbx_seq_one_letter_code
_entity_poly.pdbx_strand_id
1 'polypeptide(L)'
;MGALLSCLQRADHASLPLSFPSLKSSKSVINKSFSSKFSSIMSLTYNTLVDFCWGILNTSIIEDDKTPIRSGFEAMEQTRSIVISTMTFSMDQIKLIKSTLGVTVNDVITGIIFYGTRLYMQGVDDKSRAAKSTALILMNTRNTESYQSVNDMLSAQAKGSWGNQVSFLHVPIPQLEDERISNPLDFIWEVHHIIERKKQSLVVPLNGMLLDMETKLKGYEAVAKHIHGAVTKVTSLIGPSQQMSLANHPIKGLYFTVAGGPDSFMISIMSYMGMVRVTLKTDKYFIDEHKLRSQIKRAFQIILNAALNQT
;
A
#
# COMPACT_ATOMS: atom_id res chain seq x y z
N MET A 1 -0.56 -16.17 -0.04
CA MET A 1 -0.02 -16.01 1.33
C MET A 1 -0.72 -16.89 2.35
N GLY A 2 -2.05 -16.85 2.51
CA GLY A 2 -2.75 -17.69 3.50
C GLY A 2 -2.41 -19.19 3.42
N ALA A 3 -2.44 -19.74 2.21
CA ALA A 3 -2.05 -21.13 1.93
C ALA A 3 -0.56 -21.42 2.15
N LEU A 4 0.33 -20.45 1.94
CA LEU A 4 1.75 -20.62 2.25
C LEU A 4 1.94 -20.72 3.77
N LEU A 5 1.28 -19.86 4.53
CA LEU A 5 1.38 -19.81 5.99
C LEU A 5 0.81 -21.06 6.65
N SER A 6 -0.19 -21.73 6.05
CA SER A 6 -0.70 -23.01 6.57
C SER A 6 0.28 -24.18 6.42
N CYS A 7 1.30 -24.04 5.58
CA CYS A 7 2.38 -25.03 5.45
C CYS A 7 3.56 -24.76 6.41
N LEU A 8 3.49 -23.69 7.20
CA LEU A 8 4.57 -23.25 8.09
C LEU A 8 4.19 -23.46 9.55
N GLN A 9 5.19 -23.75 10.36
CA GLN A 9 5.05 -23.98 11.79
C GLN A 9 5.82 -22.92 12.56
N ARG A 10 5.51 -22.76 13.84
CA ARG A 10 6.32 -21.97 14.76
C ARG A 10 7.67 -22.65 14.99
N ALA A 11 8.75 -21.88 14.89
CA ALA A 11 10.11 -22.40 15.09
C ALA A 11 10.41 -22.76 16.55
N ASP A 12 9.76 -22.08 17.50
CA ASP A 12 9.91 -22.33 18.93
C ASP A 12 9.03 -23.51 19.40
N HIS A 13 7.78 -23.58 18.94
CA HIS A 13 6.83 -24.63 19.31
C HIS A 13 5.91 -24.99 18.15
N ALA A 14 6.25 -26.05 17.41
CA ALA A 14 5.57 -26.48 16.19
C ALA A 14 4.05 -26.74 16.35
N SER A 15 3.60 -27.13 17.55
CA SER A 15 2.19 -27.40 17.86
C SER A 15 1.33 -26.15 18.09
N LEU A 16 1.96 -24.98 18.27
CA LEU A 16 1.23 -23.74 18.52
C LEU A 16 0.92 -23.00 17.20
N PRO A 17 -0.26 -22.36 17.08
CA PRO A 17 -0.61 -21.58 15.90
C PRO A 17 0.24 -20.32 15.78
N LEU A 18 0.38 -19.82 14.55
CA LEU A 18 1.01 -18.54 14.26
C LEU A 18 0.17 -17.40 14.84
N SER A 19 0.82 -16.45 15.52
CA SER A 19 0.15 -15.26 16.03
C SER A 19 0.43 -14.05 15.15
N PHE A 20 -0.59 -13.22 14.95
CA PHE A 20 -0.52 -11.99 14.18
C PHE A 20 -0.83 -10.80 15.08
N PRO A 21 -0.19 -9.64 14.87
CA PRO A 21 -0.58 -8.39 15.51
C PRO A 21 -2.08 -8.11 15.34
N SER A 22 -2.77 -7.74 16.42
CA SER A 22 -4.19 -7.42 16.38
C SER A 22 -4.46 -6.15 15.57
N LEU A 23 -5.42 -6.21 14.64
CA LEU A 23 -5.98 -5.05 13.95
C LEU A 23 -6.99 -4.33 14.86
N LYS A 24 -6.55 -3.71 15.97
CA LYS A 24 -7.47 -2.92 16.81
C LYS A 24 -7.82 -1.60 16.11
N SER A 25 -9.04 -1.50 15.58
CA SER A 25 -9.63 -0.21 15.21
C SER A 25 -10.09 0.48 16.50
N SER A 26 -9.49 1.62 16.84
CA SER A 26 -10.02 2.48 17.90
C SER A 26 -11.28 3.17 17.38
N LYS A 27 -12.44 2.51 17.48
CA LYS A 27 -13.72 3.20 17.27
C LYS A 27 -14.03 4.04 18.50
N SER A 28 -13.65 5.31 18.48
CA SER A 28 -14.21 6.29 19.42
C SER A 28 -15.65 6.58 18.99
N VAL A 29 -16.63 6.08 19.74
CA VAL A 29 -18.04 6.44 19.55
C VAL A 29 -18.23 7.86 20.08
N ILE A 30 -18.00 8.85 19.24
CA ILE A 30 -18.30 10.25 19.56
C ILE A 30 -19.78 10.48 19.28
N ASN A 31 -20.54 10.82 20.33
CA ASN A 31 -21.96 11.12 20.20
C ASN A 31 -22.12 12.49 19.52
N LYS A 32 -22.31 12.46 18.18
CA LYS A 32 -22.38 13.66 17.33
C LYS A 32 -23.78 14.30 17.38
N SER A 33 -23.84 15.63 17.52
CA SER A 33 -25.05 16.44 17.37
C SER A 33 -25.65 16.31 15.95
N PHE A 34 -26.96 16.57 15.78
CA PHE A 34 -27.68 16.44 14.50
C PHE A 34 -27.02 17.23 13.34
N SER A 35 -26.61 18.49 13.59
CA SER A 35 -25.88 19.30 12.61
C SER A 35 -24.54 18.66 12.21
N SER A 36 -23.78 18.15 13.17
CA SER A 36 -22.52 17.46 12.90
C SER A 36 -22.72 16.09 12.21
N LYS A 37 -23.87 15.42 12.40
CA LYS A 37 -24.25 14.22 11.65
C LYS A 37 -24.56 14.56 10.19
N PHE A 38 -25.35 15.62 9.95
CA PHE A 38 -25.66 16.10 8.60
C PHE A 38 -24.40 16.55 7.85
N SER A 39 -23.55 17.35 8.48
CA SER A 39 -22.25 17.76 7.92
C SER A 39 -21.35 16.55 7.63
N SER A 40 -21.30 15.56 8.53
CA SER A 40 -20.56 14.32 8.28
C SER A 40 -21.09 13.57 7.06
N ILE A 41 -22.42 13.47 6.88
CA ILE A 41 -23.06 12.84 5.73
C ILE A 41 -22.75 13.61 4.44
N MET A 42 -22.82 14.94 4.44
CA MET A 42 -22.48 15.75 3.27
C MET A 42 -21.00 15.67 2.91
N SER A 43 -20.11 15.63 3.90
CA SER A 43 -18.69 15.40 3.64
C SER A 43 -18.45 14.00 3.04
N LEU A 44 -19.19 12.99 3.51
CA LEU A 44 -19.10 11.62 3.01
C LEU A 44 -19.55 11.55 1.54
N THR A 45 -20.69 12.14 1.19
CA THR A 45 -21.22 12.15 -0.18
C THR A 45 -20.29 12.93 -1.11
N TYR A 46 -19.84 14.12 -0.70
CA TYR A 46 -18.91 14.93 -1.47
C TYR A 46 -17.58 14.20 -1.71
N ASN A 47 -16.94 13.69 -0.66
CA ASN A 47 -15.68 12.96 -0.79
C ASN A 47 -15.84 11.71 -1.66
N THR A 48 -16.97 10.99 -1.51
CA THR A 48 -17.27 9.81 -2.34
C THR A 48 -17.37 10.17 -3.81
N LEU A 49 -18.14 11.22 -4.16
CA LEU A 49 -18.29 11.67 -5.54
C LEU A 49 -16.95 12.11 -6.12
N VAL A 50 -16.21 12.96 -5.40
CA VAL A 50 -14.91 13.46 -5.85
C VAL A 50 -13.93 12.31 -6.04
N ASP A 51 -13.79 11.41 -5.06
CA ASP A 51 -12.81 10.33 -5.12
C ASP A 51 -13.14 9.28 -6.17
N PHE A 52 -14.42 8.93 -6.33
CA PHE A 52 -14.87 7.95 -7.32
C PHE A 52 -14.74 8.50 -8.74
N CYS A 53 -15.23 9.72 -9.00
CA CYS A 53 -15.07 10.36 -10.31
C CYS A 53 -13.59 10.60 -10.64
N TRP A 54 -12.78 11.07 -9.69
CA TRP A 54 -11.34 11.21 -9.88
C TRP A 54 -10.65 9.88 -10.18
N GLY A 55 -11.06 8.80 -9.49
CA GLY A 55 -10.59 7.45 -9.76
C GLY A 55 -10.87 7.02 -11.19
N ILE A 56 -12.15 7.12 -11.62
CA ILE A 56 -12.57 6.81 -12.99
C ILE A 56 -11.77 7.63 -14.00
N LEU A 57 -11.65 8.94 -13.78
CA LEU A 57 -10.93 9.83 -14.69
C LEU A 57 -9.46 9.45 -14.79
N ASN A 58 -8.75 9.17 -13.70
CA ASN A 58 -7.34 8.76 -13.77
C ASN A 58 -7.13 7.41 -14.47
N THR A 59 -8.09 6.49 -14.37
CA THR A 59 -8.00 5.19 -15.05
C THR A 59 -8.33 5.26 -16.54
N SER A 60 -9.07 6.28 -16.98
CA SER A 60 -9.64 6.32 -18.34
C SER A 60 -9.14 7.47 -19.22
N ILE A 61 -8.89 8.65 -18.65
CA ILE A 61 -8.67 9.90 -19.41
C ILE A 61 -7.44 10.67 -18.91
N ILE A 62 -7.29 10.82 -17.60
CA ILE A 62 -6.24 11.65 -17.01
C ILE A 62 -5.04 10.78 -16.68
N GLU A 63 -4.13 10.68 -17.63
CA GLU A 63 -2.85 10.02 -17.40
C GLU A 63 -1.96 10.82 -16.44
N ASP A 64 -1.18 10.10 -15.62
CA ASP A 64 -0.07 10.71 -14.90
C ASP A 64 1.04 11.12 -15.87
N ASP A 65 1.84 12.12 -15.46
CA ASP A 65 2.98 12.59 -16.23
C ASP A 65 4.01 11.46 -16.46
N LYS A 66 4.73 11.53 -17.58
CA LYS A 66 5.93 10.70 -17.76
C LYS A 66 6.97 11.13 -16.73
N THR A 67 7.45 10.18 -15.95
CA THR A 67 8.38 10.42 -14.84
C THR A 67 9.42 9.31 -14.75
N PRO A 68 10.50 9.48 -13.98
CA PRO A 68 11.49 8.42 -13.72
C PRO A 68 10.93 7.11 -13.13
N ILE A 69 9.66 7.09 -12.71
CA ILE A 69 8.94 5.88 -12.25
C ILE A 69 7.81 5.45 -13.20
N ARG A 70 7.46 6.29 -14.19
CA ARG A 70 6.45 6.06 -15.25
C ARG A 70 7.03 6.31 -16.64
N SER A 71 7.33 5.23 -17.35
CA SER A 71 7.88 5.29 -18.70
C SER A 71 6.86 5.70 -19.77
N GLY A 72 5.56 5.48 -19.51
CA GLY A 72 4.48 5.78 -20.46
C GLY A 72 4.41 4.84 -21.66
N PHE A 73 5.07 3.68 -21.61
CA PHE A 73 4.99 2.64 -22.64
C PHE A 73 3.81 1.70 -22.40
N GLU A 74 2.99 1.46 -23.44
CA GLU A 74 1.90 0.49 -23.42
C GLU A 74 2.43 -0.96 -23.40
N ALA A 75 1.83 -1.80 -22.56
CA ALA A 75 2.34 -3.14 -22.24
C ALA A 75 2.28 -4.17 -23.38
N MET A 76 1.76 -3.83 -24.56
CA MET A 76 1.56 -4.80 -25.66
C MET A 76 2.82 -5.15 -26.45
N GLU A 77 3.94 -4.43 -26.30
CA GLU A 77 5.07 -4.58 -27.24
C GLU A 77 6.32 -5.32 -26.72
N GLN A 78 6.51 -5.56 -25.42
CA GLN A 78 7.64 -6.39 -24.96
C GLN A 78 7.52 -6.93 -23.52
N THR A 79 8.06 -8.14 -23.31
CA THR A 79 8.28 -8.73 -21.98
C THR A 79 9.29 -7.87 -21.21
N ARG A 80 8.81 -6.99 -20.32
CA ARG A 80 9.69 -6.16 -19.48
C ARG A 80 10.51 -7.05 -18.55
N SER A 81 11.83 -6.88 -18.59
CA SER A 81 12.71 -7.53 -17.61
C SER A 81 12.47 -6.87 -16.27
N ILE A 82 12.13 -7.65 -15.25
CA ILE A 82 11.86 -7.13 -13.91
C ILE A 82 13.08 -7.35 -13.01
N VAL A 83 13.35 -6.40 -12.14
CA VAL A 83 14.28 -6.56 -11.03
C VAL A 83 13.50 -6.55 -9.73
N ILE A 84 13.84 -7.49 -8.85
CA ILE A 84 13.25 -7.59 -7.51
C ILE A 84 14.34 -7.26 -6.52
N SER A 85 14.04 -6.32 -5.64
CA SER A 85 14.94 -5.93 -4.57
C SER A 85 14.21 -5.82 -3.25
N THR A 86 14.97 -5.92 -2.17
CA THR A 86 14.42 -5.88 -0.82
C THR A 86 15.16 -4.88 0.06
N MET A 87 14.41 -4.32 0.99
CA MET A 87 14.86 -3.43 2.04
C MET A 87 14.21 -3.87 3.35
N THR A 88 14.92 -3.73 4.45
CA THR A 88 14.42 -4.13 5.76
C THR A 88 14.58 -2.95 6.73
N PHE A 89 13.53 -2.68 7.50
CA PHE A 89 13.43 -1.60 8.46
C PHE A 89 13.00 -2.16 9.82
N SER A 90 13.45 -1.53 10.91
CA SER A 90 13.02 -1.90 12.25
C SER A 90 11.55 -1.50 12.48
N MET A 91 10.73 -2.43 12.98
CA MET A 91 9.36 -2.11 13.36
C MET A 91 9.32 -1.09 14.51
N ASP A 92 10.29 -1.12 15.43
CA ASP A 92 10.28 -0.24 16.59
C ASP A 92 10.56 1.22 16.20
N GLN A 93 11.48 1.44 15.24
CA GLN A 93 11.71 2.77 14.67
C GLN A 93 10.48 3.27 13.90
N ILE A 94 9.78 2.40 13.17
CA ILE A 94 8.53 2.77 12.49
C ILE A 94 7.44 3.10 13.51
N LYS A 95 7.32 2.33 14.61
CA LYS A 95 6.38 2.60 15.70
C LYS A 95 6.70 3.90 16.42
N LEU A 96 7.97 4.28 16.55
CA LEU A 96 8.37 5.57 17.10
C LEU A 96 7.79 6.71 16.25
N ILE A 97 8.10 6.74 14.95
CA ILE A 97 7.59 7.75 14.01
C ILE A 97 6.05 7.77 14.02
N LYS A 98 5.43 6.58 14.03
CA LYS A 98 3.97 6.42 14.14
C LYS A 98 3.42 7.12 15.38
N SER A 99 4.02 6.89 16.55
CA SER A 99 3.58 7.49 17.81
C SER A 99 3.77 9.01 17.82
N THR A 100 4.89 9.52 17.28
CA THR A 100 5.14 10.96 17.14
C THR A 100 4.08 11.65 16.29
N LEU A 101 3.66 11.02 15.18
CA LEU A 101 2.69 11.61 14.25
C LEU A 101 1.22 11.30 14.55
N GLY A 102 0.93 10.32 15.42
CA GLY A 102 -0.44 9.86 15.68
C GLY A 102 -1.10 9.11 14.51
N VAL A 103 -0.32 8.51 13.61
CA VAL A 103 -0.81 7.86 12.36
C VAL A 103 -0.71 6.33 12.44
N THR A 104 -0.92 5.60 11.33
CA THR A 104 -0.75 4.13 11.29
C THR A 104 0.63 3.70 10.76
N VAL A 105 1.04 2.46 11.07
CA VAL A 105 2.31 1.88 10.55
C VAL A 105 2.33 1.87 9.02
N ASN A 106 1.20 1.56 8.39
CA ASN A 106 1.09 1.55 6.93
C ASN A 106 1.26 2.96 6.33
N ASP A 107 0.75 3.98 7.00
CA ASP A 107 0.91 5.37 6.53
C ASP A 107 2.37 5.82 6.64
N VAL A 108 3.03 5.50 7.75
CA VAL A 108 4.47 5.81 7.94
C VAL A 108 5.31 5.16 6.86
N ILE A 109 5.21 3.84 6.67
CA ILE A 109 6.05 3.15 5.69
C ILE A 109 5.72 3.57 4.25
N THR A 110 4.45 3.78 3.93
CA THR A 110 4.03 4.25 2.59
C THR A 110 4.56 5.65 2.34
N GLY A 111 4.43 6.55 3.32
CA GLY A 111 4.94 7.91 3.20
C GLY A 111 6.46 7.98 3.07
N ILE A 112 7.21 7.14 3.80
CA ILE A 112 8.67 7.05 3.67
C ILE A 112 9.06 6.60 2.25
N ILE A 113 8.35 5.61 1.71
CA ILE A 113 8.61 5.13 0.35
C ILE A 113 8.24 6.20 -0.68
N PHE A 114 7.11 6.88 -0.53
CA PHE A 114 6.69 7.98 -1.41
C PHE A 114 7.67 9.15 -1.38
N TYR A 115 8.11 9.56 -0.19
CA TYR A 115 9.11 10.62 -0.03
C TYR A 115 10.44 10.21 -0.68
N GLY A 116 10.93 9.00 -0.40
CA GLY A 116 12.14 8.47 -1.05
C GLY A 116 12.01 8.35 -2.58
N THR A 117 10.83 7.99 -3.07
CA THR A 117 10.53 7.95 -4.50
C THR A 117 10.58 9.35 -5.12
N ARG A 118 10.05 10.36 -4.43
CA ARG A 118 10.15 11.76 -4.87
C ARG A 118 11.58 12.27 -4.90
N LEU A 119 12.39 11.95 -3.88
CA LEU A 119 13.83 12.28 -3.87
C LEU A 119 14.58 11.58 -5.02
N TYR A 120 14.21 10.33 -5.34
CA TYR A 120 14.73 9.63 -6.51
C TYR A 120 14.35 10.33 -7.82
N MET A 121 13.07 10.66 -7.99
CA MET A 121 12.58 11.36 -9.18
C MET A 121 13.30 12.68 -9.39
N GLN A 122 13.36 13.53 -8.35
CA GLN A 122 14.10 14.80 -8.37
C GLN A 122 15.59 14.60 -8.73
N GLY A 123 16.23 13.57 -8.16
CA GLY A 123 17.63 13.28 -8.43
C GLY A 123 17.91 12.74 -9.84
N VAL A 124 16.90 12.26 -10.57
CA VAL A 124 17.01 11.83 -11.98
C VAL A 124 16.65 12.97 -12.92
N ASP A 125 15.56 13.67 -12.62
CA ASP A 125 15.08 14.86 -13.33
C ASP A 125 14.43 15.81 -12.32
N ASP A 126 15.02 17.00 -12.13
CA ASP A 126 14.55 17.94 -11.12
C ASP A 126 13.10 18.37 -11.34
N LYS A 127 12.64 18.45 -12.60
CA LYS A 127 11.25 18.79 -12.95
C LYS A 127 10.26 17.75 -12.43
N SER A 128 10.70 16.50 -12.28
CA SER A 128 9.87 15.40 -11.80
C SER A 128 9.52 15.51 -10.30
N ARG A 129 10.09 16.45 -9.55
CA ARG A 129 9.74 16.67 -8.12
C ARG A 129 8.30 17.13 -7.92
N ALA A 130 7.72 17.82 -8.91
CA ALA A 130 6.34 18.31 -8.93
C ALA A 130 5.44 17.57 -9.94
N ALA A 131 5.96 16.59 -10.66
CA ALA A 131 5.17 15.83 -11.63
C ALA A 131 4.00 15.10 -10.97
N LYS A 132 2.86 15.05 -11.65
CA LYS A 132 1.68 14.31 -11.20
C LYS A 132 1.99 12.82 -11.21
N SER A 133 1.78 12.15 -10.08
CA SER A 133 2.00 10.71 -9.95
C SER A 133 0.99 10.13 -8.98
N THR A 134 0.36 9.04 -9.37
CA THR A 134 -0.71 8.38 -8.62
C THR A 134 -0.29 6.95 -8.31
N ALA A 135 -0.45 6.55 -7.05
CA ALA A 135 -0.27 5.20 -6.59
C ALA A 135 -1.62 4.51 -6.38
N LEU A 136 -1.70 3.22 -6.72
CA LEU A 136 -2.79 2.35 -6.32
C LEU A 136 -2.43 1.64 -5.03
N ILE A 137 -3.13 1.97 -3.94
CA ILE A 137 -3.00 1.26 -2.67
C ILE A 137 -4.01 0.13 -2.63
N LEU A 138 -3.53 -1.10 -2.64
CA LEU A 138 -4.35 -2.30 -2.56
C LEU A 138 -4.74 -2.56 -1.11
N MET A 139 -6.04 -2.73 -0.89
CA MET A 139 -6.65 -2.99 0.41
C MET A 139 -7.28 -4.38 0.44
N ASN A 140 -7.10 -5.08 1.56
CA ASN A 140 -7.84 -6.32 1.82
C ASN A 140 -9.29 -5.96 2.19
N THR A 141 -10.26 -6.52 1.46
CA THR A 141 -11.69 -6.27 1.69
C THR A 141 -12.38 -7.39 2.48
N ARG A 142 -11.65 -8.42 2.91
CA ARG A 142 -12.21 -9.48 3.76
C ARG A 142 -12.68 -8.93 5.10
N ASN A 143 -13.88 -9.35 5.52
CA ASN A 143 -14.43 -9.05 6.84
C ASN A 143 -13.81 -9.96 7.93
N THR A 144 -12.49 -9.88 8.10
CA THR A 144 -11.73 -10.73 9.03
C THR A 144 -10.76 -9.89 9.84
N GLU A 145 -10.94 -9.84 11.16
CA GLU A 145 -10.08 -9.09 12.08
C GLU A 145 -8.73 -9.78 12.35
N SER A 146 -8.60 -11.05 11.96
CA SER A 146 -7.41 -11.88 12.17
C SER A 146 -7.12 -12.76 10.95
N TYR A 147 -5.91 -13.35 10.93
CA TYR A 147 -5.59 -14.44 10.03
C TYR A 147 -6.61 -15.59 10.20
N GLN A 148 -6.98 -16.21 9.08
CA GLN A 148 -7.78 -17.44 9.02
C GLN A 148 -7.01 -18.47 8.20
N SER A 149 -7.02 -19.73 8.63
CA SER A 149 -6.43 -20.81 7.85
C SER A 149 -7.27 -21.08 6.59
N VAL A 150 -6.67 -21.72 5.59
CA VAL A 150 -7.42 -22.11 4.37
C VAL A 150 -8.59 -23.04 4.73
N ASN A 151 -8.39 -23.92 5.71
CA ASN A 151 -9.44 -24.83 6.18
C ASN A 151 -10.61 -24.07 6.81
N ASP A 152 -10.33 -23.04 7.60
CA ASP A 152 -11.37 -22.19 8.19
C ASP A 152 -12.14 -21.41 7.10
N MET A 153 -11.44 -20.92 6.08
CA MET A 153 -12.04 -20.18 4.95
C MET A 153 -12.89 -21.06 4.03
N LEU A 154 -12.67 -22.37 4.04
CA LEU A 154 -13.46 -23.35 3.29
C LEU A 154 -14.67 -23.86 4.06
N SER A 155 -14.76 -23.58 5.37
CA SER A 155 -15.84 -24.07 6.21
C SER A 155 -17.17 -23.37 5.89
N ALA A 156 -18.29 -24.07 6.11
CA ALA A 156 -19.63 -23.52 5.90
C ALA A 156 -19.95 -22.31 6.83
N GLN A 157 -19.18 -22.13 7.90
CA GLN A 157 -19.32 -21.01 8.85
C GLN A 157 -18.27 -19.90 8.63
N ALA A 158 -17.54 -19.94 7.51
CA ALA A 158 -16.48 -18.97 7.22
C ALA A 158 -17.04 -17.54 7.11
N LYS A 159 -16.41 -16.61 7.82
CA LYS A 159 -16.72 -15.16 7.73
C LYS A 159 -16.25 -14.52 6.42
N GLY A 160 -15.48 -15.24 5.59
CA GLY A 160 -14.99 -14.77 4.30
C GLY A 160 -14.54 -15.93 3.43
N SER A 161 -14.72 -15.81 2.11
CA SER A 161 -14.38 -16.88 1.17
C SER A 161 -12.88 -16.96 0.88
N TRP A 162 -12.43 -18.17 0.54
CA TRP A 162 -11.08 -18.37 -0.01
C TRP A 162 -10.95 -17.69 -1.37
N GLY A 163 -9.89 -16.91 -1.53
CA GLY A 163 -9.52 -16.21 -2.76
C GLY A 163 -8.99 -14.83 -2.43
N ASN A 164 -8.35 -14.13 -3.36
CA ASN A 164 -7.92 -12.75 -3.14
C ASN A 164 -9.14 -11.82 -3.20
N GLN A 165 -9.52 -11.23 -2.07
CA GLN A 165 -10.52 -10.16 -2.02
C GLN A 165 -9.78 -8.85 -1.77
N VAL A 166 -9.54 -8.12 -2.85
CA VAL A 166 -8.82 -6.85 -2.81
C VAL A 166 -9.63 -5.78 -3.54
N SER A 167 -9.56 -4.57 -3.01
CA SER A 167 -9.96 -3.34 -3.72
C SER A 167 -8.77 -2.39 -3.70
N PHE A 168 -8.90 -1.23 -4.34
CA PHE A 168 -7.81 -0.28 -4.45
C PHE A 168 -8.28 1.16 -4.27
N LEU A 169 -7.37 1.98 -3.76
CA LEU A 169 -7.50 3.44 -3.69
C LEU A 169 -6.48 4.10 -4.60
N HIS A 170 -6.95 5.04 -5.43
CA HIS A 170 -6.08 5.97 -6.13
C HIS A 170 -5.60 7.04 -5.16
N VAL A 171 -4.31 7.07 -4.87
CA VAL A 171 -3.68 8.00 -3.94
C VAL A 171 -2.63 8.82 -4.69
N PRO A 172 -2.81 10.15 -4.85
CA PRO A 172 -1.74 10.97 -5.40
C PRO A 172 -0.52 10.92 -4.47
N ILE A 173 0.66 10.74 -5.05
CA ILE A 173 1.93 10.84 -4.34
C ILE A 173 2.18 12.34 -4.12
N PRO A 174 2.29 12.84 -2.87
CA PRO A 174 2.50 14.27 -2.64
C PRO A 174 3.76 14.79 -3.35
N GLN A 175 3.71 16.04 -3.80
CA GLN A 175 4.82 16.72 -4.49
C GLN A 175 5.76 17.33 -3.47
N LEU A 176 7.04 17.53 -3.81
CA LEU A 176 8.00 18.15 -2.88
C LEU A 176 7.82 19.67 -2.73
N GLU A 177 7.12 20.31 -3.67
CA GLU A 177 6.85 21.75 -3.67
C GLU A 177 5.49 22.13 -3.07
N ASP A 178 4.75 21.16 -2.54
CA ASP A 178 3.46 21.45 -1.91
C ASP A 178 3.68 22.36 -0.71
N GLU A 179 3.05 23.53 -0.70
CA GLU A 179 3.19 24.54 0.36
C GLU A 179 2.84 23.99 1.75
N ARG A 180 2.05 22.91 1.80
CA ARG A 180 1.66 22.21 3.03
C ARG A 180 2.78 21.36 3.63
N ILE A 181 3.88 21.14 2.89
CA ILE A 181 5.01 20.31 3.28
C ILE A 181 6.19 21.20 3.63
N SER A 182 6.27 21.59 4.91
CA SER A 182 7.36 22.43 5.41
C SER A 182 8.54 21.59 5.94
N ASN A 183 8.25 20.37 6.39
CA ASN A 183 9.24 19.44 6.90
C ASN A 183 8.95 17.99 6.45
N PRO A 184 9.90 17.04 6.62
CA PRO A 184 9.73 15.65 6.18
C PRO A 184 8.60 14.87 6.88
N LEU A 185 8.20 15.25 8.09
CA LEU A 185 7.09 14.63 8.81
C LEU A 185 5.74 15.08 8.26
N ASP A 186 5.62 16.34 7.83
CA ASP A 186 4.42 16.86 7.15
C ASP A 186 4.10 16.05 5.90
N PHE A 187 5.13 15.57 5.18
CA PHE A 187 4.95 14.69 4.03
C PHE A 187 4.22 13.40 4.43
N ILE A 188 4.60 12.78 5.55
CA ILE A 188 3.95 11.57 6.06
C ILE A 188 2.53 11.86 6.52
N TRP A 189 2.34 13.01 7.18
CA TRP A 189 1.03 13.46 7.62
C TRP A 189 0.09 13.70 6.44
N GLU A 190 0.56 14.31 5.35
CA GLU A 190 -0.23 14.53 4.14
C GLU A 190 -0.61 13.20 3.46
N VAL A 191 0.33 12.24 3.38
CA VAL A 191 0.02 10.88 2.89
C VAL A 191 -1.05 10.23 3.75
N HIS A 192 -0.94 10.30 5.07
CA HIS A 192 -1.95 9.79 5.99
C HIS A 192 -3.30 10.48 5.77
N HIS A 193 -3.33 11.80 5.69
CA HIS A 193 -4.54 12.60 5.50
C HIS A 193 -5.29 12.21 4.22
N ILE A 194 -4.57 12.09 3.09
CA ILE A 194 -5.15 11.67 1.81
C ILE A 194 -5.73 10.25 1.90
N ILE A 195 -4.99 9.31 2.49
CA ILE A 195 -5.39 7.91 2.62
C ILE A 195 -6.61 7.78 3.52
N GLU A 196 -6.60 8.38 4.71
CA GLU A 196 -7.72 8.29 5.66
C GLU A 196 -8.99 8.95 5.12
N ARG A 197 -8.87 10.12 4.47
CA ARG A 197 -10.01 10.75 3.79
C ARG A 197 -10.64 9.82 2.75
N LYS A 198 -9.82 9.14 1.94
CA LYS A 198 -10.29 8.18 0.92
C LYS A 198 -10.87 6.91 1.52
N LYS A 199 -10.33 6.41 2.64
CA LYS A 199 -10.92 5.26 3.36
C LYS A 199 -12.27 5.57 3.97
N GLN A 200 -12.49 6.83 4.36
CA GLN A 200 -13.77 7.28 4.90
C GLN A 200 -14.85 7.44 3.83
N SER A 201 -14.51 7.46 2.54
CA SER A 201 -15.49 7.52 1.45
C SER A 201 -15.99 6.14 1.02
N LEU A 202 -17.09 6.10 0.26
CA LEU A 202 -17.64 4.85 -0.30
C LEU A 202 -16.93 4.42 -1.59
N VAL A 203 -15.74 4.95 -1.88
CA VAL A 203 -15.00 4.64 -3.11
C VAL A 203 -14.62 3.16 -3.23
N VAL A 204 -14.32 2.49 -2.11
CA VAL A 204 -13.93 1.07 -2.08
C VAL A 204 -15.05 0.14 -2.60
N PRO A 205 -16.28 0.19 -2.06
CA PRO A 205 -17.38 -0.63 -2.58
C PRO A 205 -17.81 -0.19 -3.99
N LEU A 206 -17.77 1.10 -4.32
CA LEU A 206 -18.12 1.58 -5.66
C LEU A 206 -17.14 1.09 -6.72
N ASN A 207 -15.84 1.06 -6.43
CA ASN A 207 -14.83 0.46 -7.31
C ASN A 207 -15.11 -1.03 -7.52
N GLY A 208 -15.48 -1.76 -6.46
CA GLY A 208 -15.88 -3.17 -6.59
C GLY A 208 -17.06 -3.36 -7.54
N MET A 209 -18.12 -2.55 -7.37
CA MET A 209 -19.29 -2.59 -8.26
C MET A 209 -18.92 -2.25 -9.71
N LEU A 210 -18.07 -1.24 -9.92
CA LEU A 210 -17.61 -0.84 -11.25
C LEU A 210 -16.84 -1.97 -11.95
N LEU A 211 -15.88 -2.59 -11.26
CA LEU A 211 -15.08 -3.69 -11.80
C LEU A 211 -15.94 -4.92 -12.10
N ASP A 212 -16.93 -5.23 -11.26
CA ASP A 212 -17.89 -6.31 -11.51
C ASP A 212 -18.76 -6.03 -12.74
N MET A 213 -19.23 -4.79 -12.90
CA MET A 213 -19.98 -4.37 -14.10
C MET A 213 -19.13 -4.44 -15.36
N GLU A 214 -17.90 -3.91 -15.32
CA GLU A 214 -16.96 -3.98 -16.44
C GLU A 214 -16.63 -5.42 -16.81
N THR A 215 -16.41 -6.29 -15.81
CA THR A 215 -16.17 -7.72 -16.05
C THR A 215 -17.34 -8.37 -16.78
N LYS A 216 -18.58 -8.10 -16.35
CA LYS A 216 -19.79 -8.66 -16.96
C LYS A 216 -20.04 -8.15 -18.37
N LEU A 217 -19.73 -6.88 -18.64
CA LEU A 217 -20.04 -6.23 -19.92
C LEU A 217 -18.92 -6.39 -20.96
N LYS A 218 -17.66 -6.33 -20.54
CA LYS A 218 -16.48 -6.22 -21.41
C LYS A 218 -15.45 -7.34 -21.21
N GLY A 219 -15.65 -8.20 -20.21
CA GLY A 219 -14.73 -9.28 -19.87
C GLY A 219 -13.51 -8.83 -19.07
N TYR A 220 -12.71 -9.82 -18.63
CA TYR A 220 -11.57 -9.62 -17.75
C TYR A 220 -10.41 -8.82 -18.38
N GLU A 221 -10.27 -8.87 -19.71
CA GLU A 221 -9.21 -8.12 -20.42
C GLU A 221 -9.43 -6.60 -20.32
N ALA A 222 -10.67 -6.14 -20.43
CA ALA A 222 -11.00 -4.72 -20.30
C ALA A 222 -10.72 -4.21 -18.88
N VAL A 223 -11.04 -5.01 -17.87
CA VAL A 223 -10.74 -4.71 -16.47
C VAL A 223 -9.23 -4.66 -16.22
N ALA A 224 -8.47 -5.59 -16.81
CA ALA A 224 -7.02 -5.59 -16.72
C ALA A 224 -6.42 -4.30 -17.34
N LYS A 225 -6.95 -3.84 -18.48
CA LYS A 225 -6.57 -2.55 -19.09
C LYS A 225 -6.95 -1.36 -18.21
N HIS A 226 -8.13 -1.36 -17.58
CA HIS A 226 -8.57 -0.31 -16.66
C HIS A 226 -7.60 -0.16 -15.47
N ILE A 227 -7.15 -1.27 -14.89
CA ILE A 227 -6.20 -1.28 -13.76
C ILE A 227 -4.75 -1.00 -14.23
N HIS A 228 -4.46 -1.11 -15.51
CA HIS A 228 -3.11 -0.92 -16.08
C HIS A 228 -2.65 0.55 -16.04
N GLY A 229 -3.56 1.51 -16.17
CA GLY A 229 -3.22 2.94 -16.30
C GLY A 229 -2.45 3.52 -15.11
N ALA A 230 -2.51 2.90 -13.93
CA ALA A 230 -1.76 3.34 -12.76
C ALA A 230 -0.44 2.60 -12.60
N VAL A 231 0.63 3.37 -12.42
CA VAL A 231 2.00 2.88 -12.61
C VAL A 231 2.64 2.35 -11.34
N THR A 232 2.32 2.97 -10.20
CA THR A 232 2.83 2.56 -8.90
C THR A 232 1.76 1.79 -8.14
N LYS A 233 2.04 0.55 -7.75
CA LYS A 233 1.12 -0.25 -6.91
C LYS A 233 1.76 -0.51 -5.55
N VAL A 234 1.00 -0.30 -4.49
CA VAL A 234 1.42 -0.55 -3.10
C VAL A 234 0.51 -1.60 -2.50
N THR A 235 1.08 -2.68 -1.98
CA THR A 235 0.36 -3.68 -1.21
C THR A 235 1.07 -3.96 0.11
N SER A 236 0.29 -4.21 1.16
CA SER A 236 0.83 -4.47 2.50
C SER A 236 0.18 -5.71 3.12
N LEU A 237 0.98 -6.52 3.81
CA LEU A 237 0.53 -7.68 4.55
C LEU A 237 1.17 -7.70 5.93
N ILE A 238 0.34 -8.00 6.94
CA ILE A 238 0.81 -8.25 8.30
C ILE A 238 1.21 -9.72 8.36
N GLY A 239 2.49 -9.98 8.65
CA GLY A 239 2.97 -11.33 8.91
C GLY A 239 3.04 -11.64 10.41
N PRO A 240 3.45 -12.87 10.74
CA PRO A 240 3.47 -13.34 12.13
C PRO A 240 4.57 -12.68 12.95
N SER A 241 4.30 -12.57 14.25
CA SER A 241 5.23 -11.98 15.23
C SER A 241 6.38 -12.91 15.60
N GLN A 242 6.15 -14.23 15.55
CA GLN A 242 7.14 -15.26 15.86
C GLN A 242 7.93 -15.71 14.63
N GLN A 243 9.09 -16.32 14.89
CA GLN A 243 9.83 -17.02 13.87
C GLN A 243 9.09 -18.28 13.43
N MET A 244 8.96 -18.43 12.11
CA MET A 244 8.44 -19.62 11.46
C MET A 244 9.56 -20.60 11.09
N SER A 245 9.21 -21.85 10.90
CA SER A 245 10.05 -22.88 10.32
C SER A 245 9.34 -23.57 9.15
N LEU A 246 10.13 -24.02 8.16
CA LEU A 246 9.69 -24.90 7.08
C LEU A 246 10.52 -26.18 7.17
N ALA A 247 9.87 -27.33 7.34
CA ALA A 247 10.55 -28.62 7.53
C ALA A 247 11.65 -28.55 8.62
N ASN A 248 11.32 -27.96 9.78
CA ASN A 248 12.24 -27.72 10.90
C ASN A 248 13.43 -26.78 10.62
N HIS A 249 13.47 -26.11 9.46
CA HIS A 249 14.46 -25.07 9.17
C HIS A 249 13.89 -23.67 9.50
N PRO A 250 14.48 -22.93 10.44
CA PRO A 250 14.01 -21.59 10.80
C PRO A 250 14.12 -20.60 9.63
N ILE A 251 13.04 -19.87 9.37
CA ILE A 251 12.97 -18.86 8.32
C ILE A 251 13.56 -17.54 8.85
N LYS A 252 14.64 -17.08 8.22
CA LYS A 252 15.32 -15.81 8.56
C LYS A 252 14.54 -14.58 8.11
N GLY A 253 13.67 -14.71 7.13
CA GLY A 253 12.75 -13.66 6.74
C GLY A 253 11.93 -13.98 5.52
N LEU A 254 10.84 -13.25 5.35
CA LEU A 254 9.86 -13.47 4.28
C LEU A 254 9.60 -12.17 3.52
N TYR A 255 9.47 -12.27 2.20
CA TYR A 255 9.01 -11.20 1.33
C TYR A 255 8.05 -11.76 0.28
N PHE A 256 7.27 -10.89 -0.35
CA PHE A 256 6.37 -11.26 -1.43
C PHE A 256 6.33 -10.16 -2.49
N THR A 257 5.91 -10.53 -3.69
CA THR A 257 5.57 -9.61 -4.77
C THR A 257 4.47 -10.26 -5.63
N VAL A 258 3.75 -9.47 -6.41
CA VAL A 258 2.74 -9.99 -7.34
C VAL A 258 3.36 -10.22 -8.73
N ALA A 259 3.15 -11.42 -9.26
CA ALA A 259 3.56 -11.80 -10.61
C ALA A 259 2.45 -11.48 -11.62
N GLY A 260 2.81 -11.34 -12.90
CA GLY A 260 1.86 -11.19 -14.02
C GLY A 260 1.25 -9.79 -14.22
N GLY A 261 1.44 -8.86 -13.28
CA GLY A 261 1.00 -7.47 -13.44
C GLY A 261 1.97 -6.64 -14.31
N PRO A 262 1.47 -5.84 -15.29
CA PRO A 262 2.26 -4.91 -16.09
C PRO A 262 2.57 -3.63 -15.29
N ASP A 263 3.30 -3.78 -14.18
CA ASP A 263 3.63 -2.69 -13.26
C ASP A 263 5.05 -2.19 -13.56
N SER A 264 5.22 -0.89 -13.83
CA SER A 264 6.59 -0.32 -13.95
C SER A 264 7.25 -0.23 -12.59
N PHE A 265 6.45 0.00 -11.54
CA PHE A 265 6.91 0.07 -10.16
C PHE A 265 5.90 -0.55 -9.19
N MET A 266 6.27 -1.64 -8.53
CA MET A 266 5.44 -2.28 -7.52
C MET A 266 6.17 -2.37 -6.18
N ILE A 267 5.45 -2.02 -5.13
CA ILE A 267 5.90 -1.99 -3.74
C ILE A 267 5.06 -3.01 -2.96
N SER A 268 5.74 -3.98 -2.34
CA SER A 268 5.10 -4.98 -1.48
C SER A 268 5.73 -4.95 -0.10
N ILE A 269 4.91 -4.72 0.93
CA ILE A 269 5.33 -4.48 2.31
C ILE A 269 4.87 -5.63 3.18
N MET A 270 5.77 -6.24 3.93
CA MET A 270 5.45 -7.32 4.86
C MET A 270 6.12 -7.10 6.22
N SER A 271 5.35 -7.22 7.30
CA SER A 271 5.94 -7.33 8.64
C SER A 271 6.22 -8.80 8.98
N TYR A 272 7.35 -9.09 9.61
CA TYR A 272 7.69 -10.43 10.10
C TYR A 272 8.78 -10.32 11.18
N MET A 273 8.61 -10.99 12.32
CA MET A 273 9.59 -11.00 13.42
C MET A 273 10.09 -9.60 13.85
N GLY A 274 9.18 -8.63 14.04
CA GLY A 274 9.57 -7.28 14.45
C GLY A 274 10.32 -6.47 13.38
N MET A 275 10.40 -6.97 12.15
CA MET A 275 10.99 -6.25 11.02
C MET A 275 9.92 -5.96 9.97
N VAL A 276 10.04 -4.82 9.29
CA VAL A 276 9.26 -4.49 8.10
C VAL A 276 10.14 -4.68 6.88
N ARG A 277 9.74 -5.57 5.99
CA ARG A 277 10.42 -5.80 4.72
C ARG A 277 9.64 -5.18 3.58
N VAL A 278 10.32 -4.34 2.81
CA VAL A 278 9.79 -3.72 1.60
C VAL A 278 10.44 -4.39 0.40
N THR A 279 9.62 -4.84 -0.54
CA THR A 279 10.02 -5.45 -1.80
C THR A 279 9.68 -4.48 -2.91
N LEU A 280 10.66 -4.13 -3.73
CA LEU A 280 10.48 -3.31 -4.92
C LEU A 280 10.61 -4.23 -6.13
N LYS A 281 9.58 -4.25 -6.98
CA LYS A 281 9.61 -4.85 -8.30
C LYS A 281 9.61 -3.71 -9.31
N THR A 282 10.69 -3.55 -10.05
CA THR A 282 10.90 -2.44 -10.98
C THR A 282 11.25 -2.93 -12.37
N ASP A 283 11.01 -2.10 -13.36
CA ASP A 283 11.46 -2.33 -14.73
C ASP A 283 12.99 -2.14 -14.83
N LYS A 284 13.70 -3.22 -15.17
CA LYS A 284 15.17 -3.37 -15.08
C LYS A 284 15.95 -2.27 -15.77
N TYR A 285 15.46 -1.83 -16.92
CA TYR A 285 16.18 -0.90 -17.79
C TYR A 285 15.68 0.53 -17.66
N PHE A 286 14.61 0.75 -16.89
CA PHE A 286 13.97 2.05 -16.75
C PHE A 286 14.23 2.68 -15.38
N ILE A 287 14.18 1.90 -14.30
CA ILE A 287 14.37 2.41 -12.94
C ILE A 287 15.71 1.94 -12.38
N ASP A 288 16.57 2.89 -12.00
CA ASP A 288 17.80 2.60 -11.26
C ASP A 288 17.43 2.20 -9.81
N GLU A 289 17.37 0.89 -9.60
CA GLU A 289 17.01 0.27 -8.32
C GLU A 289 17.98 0.64 -7.19
N HIS A 290 19.28 0.73 -7.47
CA HIS A 290 20.28 1.08 -6.47
C HIS A 290 20.08 2.51 -5.98
N LYS A 291 19.88 3.46 -6.92
CA LYS A 291 19.59 4.85 -6.59
C LYS A 291 18.26 4.99 -5.87
N LEU A 292 17.19 4.33 -6.34
CA LEU A 292 15.88 4.35 -5.69
C LEU A 292 15.95 3.84 -4.25
N ARG A 293 16.58 2.69 -4.01
CA ARG A 293 16.76 2.15 -2.65
C ARG A 293 17.59 3.06 -1.77
N SER A 294 18.64 3.68 -2.31
CA SER A 294 19.46 4.64 -1.59
C SER A 294 18.61 5.84 -1.13
N GLN A 295 17.77 6.39 -2.01
CA GLN A 295 16.89 7.51 -1.67
C GLN A 295 15.80 7.13 -0.66
N ILE A 296 15.23 5.91 -0.75
CA ILE A 296 14.28 5.42 0.27
C ILE A 296 14.97 5.23 1.62
N LYS A 297 16.22 4.73 1.68
CA LYS A 297 16.99 4.66 2.94
C LYS A 297 17.26 6.05 3.49
N ARG A 298 17.64 7.00 2.63
CA ARG A 298 17.89 8.39 3.03
C ARG A 298 16.63 9.04 3.58
N ALA A 299 15.49 8.88 2.90
CA ALA A 299 14.18 9.33 3.36
C ALA A 299 13.85 8.78 4.76
N PHE A 300 14.05 7.47 4.97
CA PHE A 300 13.85 6.84 6.28
C PHE A 300 14.70 7.52 7.36
N GLN A 301 15.99 7.77 7.12
CA GLN A 301 16.87 8.40 8.11
C GLN A 301 16.48 9.86 8.39
N ILE A 302 16.13 10.63 7.36
CA ILE A 302 15.66 12.02 7.51
C ILE A 302 14.41 12.06 8.40
N ILE A 303 13.42 11.22 8.11
CA ILE A 303 12.15 11.17 8.84
C ILE A 303 12.35 10.67 10.27
N LEU A 304 13.19 9.63 10.46
CA LEU A 304 13.50 9.12 11.79
C LEU A 304 14.18 10.17 12.66
N ASN A 305 15.17 10.89 12.12
CA ASN A 305 15.85 11.97 12.85
C ASN A 305 14.90 13.12 13.17
N ALA A 306 14.02 13.49 12.23
CA ALA A 306 13.01 14.52 12.47
C ALA A 306 12.04 14.12 13.60
N ALA A 307 11.61 12.85 13.64
CA ALA A 307 10.75 12.33 14.70
C ALA A 307 11.46 12.30 16.07
N LEU A 308 12.74 11.91 16.11
CA LEU A 308 13.55 11.90 17.33
C LEU A 308 13.78 13.29 17.92
N ASN A 309 13.81 14.34 17.09
CA ASN A 309 13.97 15.71 17.56
C ASN A 309 12.67 16.33 18.10
N GLN A 310 11.54 15.64 17.96
CA GLN A 310 10.23 16.08 18.50
C GLN A 310 9.83 15.36 19.79
N THR A 311 10.57 14.30 20.18
CA THR A 311 10.38 13.54 21.42
C THR A 311 11.22 14.11 22.56
#